data_AF-A0A7X7VYV3-F1
#
_entry.id   AF-A0A7X7VYV3-F1
#
_cell.length_a   1.000
_cell.length_b   1.000
_cell.length_c   1.000
_cell.angle_alpha   90.00
_cell.angle_beta   90.00
_cell.angle_gamma   90.00
#
_symmetry.space_group_name_H-M   'P 1'
#
loop_
_entity.id
_entity.type
_entity.pdbx_description
1 polymer ?
#
loop_
_entity_poly.entity_id
_entity_poly.type
_entity_poly.pdbx_seq_one_letter_code
_entity_poly.pdbx_strand_id
1 'polypeptide(L)'
;GGVIAAPVVGKIIEDTLSYMQVERKYTDEDLKSMATAVTVPEVRNKSVGEAVKALRAAGLKYDIEGEGNTESIVLEQTPKPNAVVPEDSVVILYTYKPEEPKTVTMPDLSGKTISEASYALNRVGLNIKVSGNGTVYMQQYEPGTIVEKGSVVEVEFRNMDNVE
;
A
#
# COMPACT_ATOMS: atom_id res chain seq x y z
N GLY A 1 -9.67 -56.99 22.38
CA GLY A 1 -10.04 -57.03 20.96
C GLY A 1 -10.79 -55.77 20.60
N GLY A 2 -10.47 -55.18 19.45
CA GLY A 2 -11.15 -53.99 18.86
C GLY A 2 -10.59 -52.68 19.40
N VAL A 3 -9.56 -52.03 18.85
CA VAL A 3 -9.44 -51.42 17.51
C VAL A 3 -10.74 -50.84 16.96
N ILE A 4 -10.89 -49.51 17.05
CA ILE A 4 -11.08 -48.64 15.88
C ILE A 4 -10.78 -47.18 16.24
N ALA A 5 -9.79 -46.63 15.55
CA ALA A 5 -9.51 -45.21 15.42
C ALA A 5 -10.33 -44.61 14.26
N ALA A 6 -10.66 -43.32 14.35
CA ALA A 6 -10.74 -42.30 13.26
C ALA A 6 -11.62 -41.10 13.70
N PRO A 7 -11.51 -39.91 13.07
CA PRO A 7 -10.31 -39.15 12.76
C PRO A 7 -10.41 -37.67 13.20
N VAL A 8 -9.25 -37.01 13.16
CA VAL A 8 -8.97 -35.57 13.21
C VAL A 8 -10.04 -34.72 12.49
N VAL A 9 -10.83 -33.91 13.20
CA VAL A 9 -11.38 -32.65 12.68
C VAL A 9 -11.71 -31.71 13.84
N GLY A 10 -11.22 -30.48 13.69
CA GLY A 10 -11.96 -29.30 14.12
C GLY A 10 -11.58 -28.80 15.49
N LYS A 11 -10.50 -28.03 15.55
CA LYS A 11 -10.39 -26.74 16.27
C LYS A 11 -8.92 -26.31 16.23
N ILE A 12 -8.45 -25.94 15.03
CA ILE A 12 -7.52 -24.81 14.95
C ILE A 12 -8.37 -23.61 15.35
N ILE A 13 -8.51 -23.44 16.66
CA ILE A 13 -9.16 -22.29 17.26
C ILE A 13 -8.07 -21.23 17.38
N GLU A 14 -8.32 -20.13 16.68
CA GLU A 14 -7.92 -18.78 17.08
C GLU A 14 -6.42 -18.44 17.05
N ASP A 15 -5.70 -18.89 16.02
CA ASP A 15 -4.49 -18.17 15.57
C ASP A 15 -4.85 -17.07 14.53
N THR A 16 -5.93 -16.36 14.79
CA THR A 16 -6.19 -15.06 14.15
C THR A 16 -6.56 -14.04 15.22
N LEU A 17 -5.85 -14.11 16.35
CA LEU A 17 -5.73 -13.05 17.34
C LEU A 17 -5.99 -11.72 16.67
N SER A 18 -7.17 -11.18 16.96
CA SER A 18 -7.52 -9.77 16.95
C SER A 18 -6.36 -8.86 16.57
N TYR A 19 -6.09 -8.70 15.27
CA TYR A 19 -5.59 -7.42 14.80
C TYR A 19 -6.79 -6.50 14.70
N MET A 20 -7.28 -6.15 15.89
CA MET A 20 -7.75 -4.84 16.27
C MET A 20 -8.30 -4.06 15.10
N GLN A 21 -9.58 -4.28 14.81
CA GLN A 21 -10.71 -3.34 14.89
C GLN A 21 -10.42 -1.89 15.38
N VAL A 22 -9.22 -1.36 15.18
CA VAL A 22 -9.04 0.06 14.95
C VAL A 22 -9.58 0.21 13.54
N GLU A 23 -10.88 0.50 13.41
CA GLU A 23 -11.29 1.37 12.32
C GLU A 23 -10.32 2.55 12.43
N ARG A 24 -9.27 2.56 11.60
CA ARG A 24 -8.43 3.74 11.43
C ARG A 24 -9.38 4.74 10.80
N LYS A 25 -10.21 5.38 11.61
CA LYS A 25 -10.92 6.58 11.19
C LYS A 25 -9.80 7.51 10.81
N TYR A 26 -9.60 7.66 9.51
CA TYR A 26 -8.70 8.67 9.00
C TYR A 26 -9.20 9.97 9.61
N THR A 27 -8.31 10.63 10.35
CA THR A 27 -8.62 11.95 10.88
C THR A 27 -8.79 12.90 9.69
N ASP A 28 -9.41 14.05 9.90
CA ASP A 28 -9.45 15.10 8.88
C ASP A 28 -8.04 15.45 8.39
N GLU A 29 -7.01 15.30 9.23
CA GLU A 29 -5.60 15.45 8.87
C GLU A 29 -5.12 14.37 7.90
N ASP A 30 -5.43 13.09 8.14
CA ASP A 30 -5.07 12.01 7.21
C ASP A 30 -5.73 12.19 5.83
N LEU A 31 -7.01 12.61 5.81
CA LEU A 31 -7.72 12.92 4.57
C LEU A 31 -7.08 14.10 3.83
N LYS A 32 -6.60 15.10 4.58
CA LYS A 32 -5.92 16.27 4.03
C LYS A 32 -4.53 15.95 3.48
N SER A 33 -3.79 15.05 4.12
CA SER A 33 -2.51 14.54 3.60
C SER A 33 -2.72 13.67 2.36
N MET A 34 -3.81 12.89 2.30
CA MET A 34 -4.21 12.17 1.08
C MET A 34 -4.66 13.09 -0.07
N ALA A 35 -5.09 14.33 0.23
CA ALA A 35 -5.40 15.34 -0.77
C ALA A 35 -4.17 16.19 -1.18
N THR A 36 -3.13 16.22 -0.35
CA THR A 36 -1.89 16.98 -0.62
C THR A 36 -0.97 16.17 -1.51
N ALA A 37 -0.87 16.58 -2.77
CA ALA A 37 0.03 15.97 -3.74
C ALA A 37 1.48 16.43 -3.52
N VAL A 38 2.38 15.46 -3.38
CA VAL A 38 3.83 15.62 -3.26
C VAL A 38 4.51 14.96 -4.45
N THR A 39 5.59 15.56 -4.93
CA THR A 39 6.41 14.99 -6.00
C THR A 39 7.48 14.06 -5.43
N VAL A 40 7.57 12.85 -5.98
CA VAL A 40 8.60 11.88 -5.59
C VAL A 40 9.98 12.35 -6.06
N PRO A 41 10.95 12.58 -5.16
CA PRO A 41 12.29 13.00 -5.53
C PRO A 41 13.06 11.87 -6.24
N GLU A 42 14.04 12.26 -7.05
CA GLU A 42 15.00 11.31 -7.60
C GLU A 42 16.04 10.92 -6.54
N VAL A 43 15.98 9.65 -6.15
CA VAL A 43 16.85 9.06 -5.13
C VAL A 43 17.65 7.87 -5.65
N ARG A 44 17.48 7.49 -6.92
CA ARG A 44 18.37 6.54 -7.62
C ARG A 44 19.81 7.05 -7.64
N ASN A 45 20.76 6.12 -7.61
CA ASN A 45 22.20 6.38 -7.51
C ASN A 45 22.65 7.12 -6.24
N LYS A 46 21.76 7.35 -5.26
CA LYS A 46 22.12 7.85 -3.94
C LYS A 46 22.25 6.70 -2.96
N SER A 47 22.97 6.93 -1.86
CA SER A 47 22.93 6.02 -0.72
C SER A 47 21.52 5.94 -0.15
N VAL A 48 21.13 4.77 0.39
CA VAL A 48 19.84 4.61 1.08
C VAL A 48 19.68 5.66 2.18
N GLY A 49 20.75 5.98 2.92
CA GLY A 49 20.73 7.04 3.93
C GLY A 49 20.36 8.43 3.39
N GLU A 50 20.90 8.82 2.23
CA GLU A 50 20.55 10.08 1.57
C GLU A 50 19.15 10.04 0.95
N ALA A 51 18.78 8.92 0.35
CA ALA A 51 17.45 8.71 -0.20
C ALA A 51 16.37 8.89 0.87
N VAL A 52 16.56 8.28 2.04
CA VAL A 52 15.66 8.39 3.19
C VAL A 52 15.53 9.83 3.66
N LYS A 53 16.64 10.58 3.74
CA LYS A 53 16.60 12.00 4.11
C LYS A 53 15.80 12.83 3.11
N ALA A 54 16.00 12.59 1.81
CA ALA A 54 15.28 13.30 0.76
C ALA A 54 13.78 12.99 0.77
N LEU A 55 13.40 11.71 0.96
CA LEU A 55 12.01 11.30 1.05
C LEU A 55 11.30 11.88 2.28
N ARG A 56 11.94 11.81 3.45
CA ARG A 56 11.40 12.42 4.67
C ARG A 56 11.25 13.94 4.55
N ALA A 57 12.20 14.61 3.91
CA ALA A 57 12.12 16.05 3.66
C ALA A 57 10.95 16.41 2.73
N ALA A 58 10.55 15.50 1.84
CA ALA A 58 9.38 15.64 0.99
C ALA A 58 8.05 15.24 1.69
N GLY A 59 8.08 14.69 2.90
CA GLY A 59 6.86 14.17 3.57
C GLY A 59 6.44 12.78 3.07
N LEU A 60 7.37 12.01 2.49
CA LEU A 60 7.12 10.66 1.98
C LEU A 60 7.65 9.61 2.94
N LYS A 61 6.93 8.50 3.04
CA LYS A 61 7.38 7.27 3.71
C LYS A 61 8.27 6.48 2.75
N TYR A 62 9.04 5.55 3.30
CA TYR A 62 9.90 4.69 2.51
C TYR A 62 9.86 3.25 3.01
N ASP A 63 10.11 2.34 2.09
CA ASP A 63 10.31 0.91 2.34
C ASP A 63 11.59 0.49 1.62
N ILE A 64 12.41 -0.36 2.24
CA ILE A 64 13.69 -0.80 1.64
C ILE A 64 13.54 -2.27 1.28
N GLU A 65 13.64 -2.57 -0.01
CA GLU A 65 13.56 -3.92 -0.54
C GLU A 65 14.95 -4.38 -1.01
N GLY A 66 15.45 -5.43 -0.36
CA GLY A 66 16.74 -6.05 -0.66
C GLY A 66 17.57 -6.31 0.60
N GLU A 67 18.75 -6.90 0.42
CA GLU A 67 19.71 -7.16 1.50
C GLU A 67 20.66 -5.96 1.75
N GLY A 68 20.44 -4.85 1.05
CA GLY A 68 21.27 -3.67 1.17
C GLY A 68 21.09 -2.93 2.50
N ASN A 69 22.19 -2.44 3.06
CA ASN A 69 22.22 -1.61 4.24
C ASN A 69 22.07 -0.11 3.90
N THR A 70 22.15 0.76 4.90
CA THR A 70 22.06 2.23 4.73
C THR A 70 23.12 2.84 3.82
N GLU A 71 24.23 2.13 3.59
CA GLU A 71 25.33 2.53 2.71
C GLU A 71 25.14 2.00 1.27
N SER A 72 24.18 1.11 1.08
CA SER A 72 23.88 0.55 -0.24
C SER A 72 23.30 1.64 -1.14
N ILE A 73 23.58 1.51 -2.43
CA ILE A 73 23.09 2.44 -3.44
C ILE A 73 21.68 2.02 -3.86
N VAL A 74 20.76 2.98 -3.89
CA VAL A 74 19.44 2.78 -4.48
C VAL A 74 19.61 2.65 -5.98
N LEU A 75 19.37 1.46 -6.50
CA LEU A 75 19.47 1.17 -7.93
C LEU A 75 18.15 1.47 -8.65
N GLU A 76 17.03 1.23 -7.98
CA GLU A 76 15.70 1.48 -8.52
C GLU A 76 14.75 2.00 -7.43
N GLN A 77 13.73 2.77 -7.82
CA GLN A 77 12.70 3.25 -6.90
C GLN A 77 11.31 3.11 -7.53
N THR A 78 10.32 2.82 -6.68
CA THR A 78 8.90 2.86 -7.07
C THR A 78 8.07 3.54 -5.97
N PRO A 79 7.28 4.59 -6.26
CA PRO A 79 7.03 5.21 -7.56
C PRO A 79 8.26 5.82 -8.24
N LYS A 80 8.19 5.97 -9.56
CA LYS A 80 9.25 6.59 -10.38
C LYS A 80 9.46 8.06 -9.96
N PRO A 81 10.67 8.61 -10.16
CA PRO A 81 10.93 10.01 -9.85
C PRO A 81 10.01 10.94 -10.64
N ASN A 82 9.66 12.08 -10.05
CA ASN A 82 8.69 13.04 -10.56
C ASN A 82 7.23 12.55 -10.60
N ALA A 83 6.94 11.34 -10.11
CA ALA A 83 5.56 10.91 -9.89
C ALA A 83 4.89 11.80 -8.84
N VAL A 84 3.62 12.10 -9.03
CA VAL A 84 2.81 12.87 -8.09
C VAL A 84 2.02 11.88 -7.24
N VAL A 85 2.24 11.92 -5.93
CA VAL A 85 1.69 10.97 -4.98
C VAL A 85 1.14 11.72 -3.77
N PRO A 86 0.14 11.19 -3.06
CA PRO A 86 -0.28 11.82 -1.82
C PRO A 86 0.86 11.87 -0.80
N GLU A 87 0.81 12.86 0.09
CA GLU A 87 1.65 12.90 1.29
C GLU A 87 1.52 11.58 2.06
N ASP A 88 2.57 11.19 2.80
CA ASP A 88 2.66 9.91 3.50
C ASP A 88 2.67 8.65 2.60
N SER A 89 2.70 8.78 1.26
CA SER A 89 2.90 7.66 0.35
C SER A 89 4.24 6.97 0.60
N VAL A 90 4.26 5.64 0.44
CA VAL A 90 5.43 4.80 0.61
C VAL A 90 6.20 4.68 -0.70
N VAL A 91 7.45 5.14 -0.70
CA VAL A 91 8.39 4.95 -1.81
C VAL A 91 9.29 3.75 -1.51
N ILE A 92 9.19 2.72 -2.33
CA ILE A 92 10.01 1.51 -2.24
C ILE A 92 11.37 1.79 -2.89
N LEU A 93 12.43 1.57 -2.11
CA LEU A 93 13.82 1.69 -2.51
C LEU A 93 14.40 0.31 -2.73
N TYR A 94 14.81 0.02 -3.96
CA TYR A 94 15.45 -1.24 -4.30
C TYR A 94 16.97 -1.06 -4.30
N THR A 95 17.65 -1.83 -3.45
CA THR A 95 19.13 -1.87 -3.38
C THR A 95 19.75 -2.84 -4.39
N TYR A 96 18.92 -3.41 -5.25
CA TYR A 96 19.26 -4.29 -6.35
C TYR A 96 18.46 -3.85 -7.57
N LYS A 97 18.89 -4.22 -8.77
CA LYS A 97 18.08 -4.03 -9.97
C LYS A 97 17.25 -5.30 -10.15
N PRO A 98 15.93 -5.28 -9.87
CA PRO A 98 15.12 -6.46 -10.10
C PRO A 98 15.13 -6.79 -11.60
N GLU A 99 15.36 -8.07 -11.95
CA GLU A 99 15.39 -8.52 -13.35
C GLU A 99 14.03 -8.29 -14.04
N GLU A 100 12.95 -8.42 -13.27
CA GLU A 100 11.58 -8.11 -13.67
C GLU A 100 10.94 -7.20 -12.64
N PRO A 101 10.08 -6.23 -13.05
CA PRO A 101 9.36 -5.40 -12.09
C PRO A 101 8.57 -6.29 -11.13
N LYS A 102 8.74 -6.07 -9.82
CA LYS A 102 7.91 -6.76 -8.83
C LYS A 102 6.47 -6.33 -9.05
N THR A 103 5.59 -7.30 -9.27
CA THR A 103 4.17 -7.05 -9.48
C THR A 103 3.33 -7.64 -8.36
N VAL A 104 2.17 -7.06 -8.15
CA VAL A 104 1.17 -7.49 -7.18
C VAL A 104 -0.21 -7.45 -7.82
N THR A 105 -1.09 -8.31 -7.32
CA THR A 105 -2.45 -8.39 -7.80
C THR A 105 -3.30 -7.29 -7.15
N MET A 106 -4.02 -6.54 -7.97
CA MET A 106 -4.94 -5.51 -7.54
C MET A 106 -6.06 -6.14 -6.70
N PRO A 107 -6.20 -5.77 -5.42
CA PRO A 107 -7.28 -6.26 -4.59
C PRO A 107 -8.63 -5.69 -5.04
N ASP A 108 -9.70 -6.39 -4.68
CA ASP A 108 -11.06 -5.86 -4.80
C ASP A 108 -11.33 -4.82 -3.71
N LEU A 109 -11.58 -3.59 -4.13
CA LEU A 109 -11.82 -2.46 -3.24
C LEU A 109 -13.30 -2.04 -3.22
N SER A 110 -14.16 -2.66 -4.03
CA SER A 110 -15.57 -2.31 -4.14
C SER A 110 -16.29 -2.34 -2.79
N GLY A 111 -17.01 -1.26 -2.49
CA GLY A 111 -17.76 -1.12 -1.24
C GLY A 111 -16.91 -0.87 0.02
N LYS A 112 -15.59 -0.78 -0.10
CA LYS A 112 -14.70 -0.45 1.02
C LYS A 112 -14.74 1.04 1.35
N THR A 113 -14.50 1.37 2.60
CA THR A 113 -14.20 2.75 3.02
C THR A 113 -12.78 3.15 2.60
N ILE A 114 -12.45 4.45 2.64
CA ILE A 114 -11.10 4.96 2.36
C ILE A 114 -10.05 4.22 3.21
N SER A 115 -10.35 4.02 4.50
CA SER A 115 -9.55 3.26 5.47
C SER A 115 -9.28 1.84 5.05
N GLU A 116 -10.32 1.10 4.69
CA GLU A 116 -10.19 -0.29 4.28
C GLU A 116 -9.48 -0.42 2.93
N ALA A 117 -9.76 0.49 1.99
CA ALA A 117 -9.16 0.49 0.67
C ALA A 117 -7.66 0.79 0.73
N SER A 118 -7.27 1.82 1.49
CA SER A 118 -5.87 2.16 1.72
C SER A 118 -5.13 1.03 2.41
N TYR A 119 -5.75 0.40 3.42
CA TYR A 119 -5.16 -0.74 4.12
C TYR A 119 -4.95 -1.95 3.20
N ALA A 120 -5.94 -2.28 2.36
CA ALA A 120 -5.85 -3.37 1.40
C ALA A 120 -4.72 -3.13 0.38
N LEU A 121 -4.60 -1.91 -0.14
CA LEU A 121 -3.53 -1.52 -1.06
C LEU A 121 -2.16 -1.52 -0.39
N ASN A 122 -2.04 -0.97 0.82
CA ASN A 122 -0.77 -0.93 1.54
C ASN A 122 -0.25 -2.34 1.87
N ARG A 123 -1.14 -3.30 2.18
CA ARG A 123 -0.77 -4.71 2.41
C ARG A 123 -0.13 -5.38 1.20
N VAL A 124 -0.55 -5.01 0.00
CA VAL A 124 0.08 -5.49 -1.25
C VAL A 124 1.21 -4.56 -1.71
N GLY A 125 1.56 -3.53 -0.93
CA GLY A 125 2.62 -2.59 -1.27
C GLY A 125 2.24 -1.59 -2.37
N LEU A 126 0.95 -1.28 -2.55
CA LEU A 126 0.47 -0.23 -3.43
C LEU A 126 0.13 1.04 -2.64
N ASN A 127 0.27 2.18 -3.30
CA ASN A 127 -0.13 3.48 -2.76
C ASN A 127 -1.53 3.84 -3.27
N ILE A 128 -2.38 4.37 -2.41
CA ILE A 128 -3.71 4.83 -2.80
C ILE A 128 -3.69 6.34 -3.05
N LYS A 129 -4.33 6.78 -4.13
CA LYS A 129 -4.71 8.18 -4.34
C LYS A 129 -6.23 8.28 -4.23
N VAL A 130 -6.69 9.02 -3.23
CA VAL A 130 -8.11 9.15 -2.90
C VAL A 130 -8.70 10.32 -3.68
N SER A 131 -9.81 10.08 -4.37
CA SER A 131 -10.63 11.12 -5.00
C SER A 131 -12.06 11.02 -4.52
N GLY A 132 -12.63 12.08 -3.94
CA GLY A 132 -13.99 12.08 -3.39
C GLY A 132 -14.09 11.60 -1.95
N ASN A 133 -15.30 11.24 -1.51
CA ASN A 133 -15.63 10.88 -0.13
C ASN A 133 -16.66 9.76 -0.10
N GLY A 134 -16.69 8.96 0.97
CA GLY A 134 -17.63 7.86 1.15
C GLY A 134 -16.99 6.50 0.90
N THR A 135 -17.67 5.64 0.15
CA THR A 135 -17.21 4.28 -0.20
C THR A 135 -16.64 4.22 -1.61
N VAL A 136 -15.76 3.27 -1.88
CA VAL A 136 -15.19 3.05 -3.22
C VAL A 136 -16.32 2.86 -4.23
N TYR A 137 -16.38 3.79 -5.17
CA TYR A 137 -17.26 3.75 -6.32
C TYR A 137 -16.54 3.11 -7.50
N MET A 138 -15.28 3.50 -7.72
CA MET A 138 -14.47 3.02 -8.83
C MET A 138 -13.00 2.94 -8.45
N GLN A 139 -12.32 1.88 -8.88
CA GLN A 139 -10.87 1.74 -8.80
C GLN A 139 -10.26 1.85 -10.19
N GLN A 140 -9.08 2.47 -10.31
CA GLN A 140 -8.40 2.69 -11.60
C GLN A 140 -8.09 1.37 -12.35
N TYR A 141 -7.74 0.31 -11.62
CA TYR A 141 -7.45 -1.01 -12.17
C TYR A 141 -8.48 -2.01 -11.68
N GLU A 142 -8.95 -2.92 -12.53
CA GLU A 142 -9.91 -3.97 -12.16
C GLU A 142 -9.30 -4.94 -11.12
N PRO A 143 -10.12 -5.53 -10.24
CA PRO A 143 -9.64 -6.55 -9.31
C PRO A 143 -9.01 -7.71 -10.08
N GLY A 144 -7.86 -8.21 -9.60
CA GLY A 144 -7.09 -9.24 -10.28
C GLY A 144 -6.05 -8.72 -11.28
N THR A 145 -6.06 -7.42 -11.61
CA THR A 145 -5.07 -6.80 -12.50
C THR A 145 -3.67 -6.87 -11.89
N ILE A 146 -2.66 -7.19 -12.71
CA ILE A 146 -1.26 -7.20 -12.29
C ILE A 146 -0.72 -5.77 -12.37
N VAL A 147 -0.30 -5.22 -11.24
CA VAL A 147 0.21 -3.84 -11.10
C VAL A 147 1.61 -3.88 -10.51
N GLU A 148 2.49 -2.96 -10.89
CA GLU A 148 3.83 -2.88 -10.31
C GLU A 148 3.75 -2.50 -8.82
N LYS A 149 4.46 -3.24 -7.96
CA LYS A 149 4.55 -2.98 -6.52
C LYS A 149 5.12 -1.59 -6.28
N GLY A 150 4.46 -0.81 -5.44
CA GLY A 150 4.78 0.58 -5.14
C GLY A 150 4.03 1.59 -6.03
N SER A 151 3.29 1.13 -7.03
CA SER A 151 2.52 2.03 -7.90
C SER A 151 1.44 2.77 -7.13
N VAL A 152 1.07 3.94 -7.64
CA VAL A 152 -0.03 4.73 -7.10
C VAL A 152 -1.28 4.41 -7.90
N VAL A 153 -2.32 3.97 -7.19
CA VAL A 153 -3.61 3.61 -7.76
C VAL A 153 -4.63 4.65 -7.34
N GLU A 154 -5.26 5.28 -8.32
CA GLU A 154 -6.36 6.21 -8.08
C GLU A 154 -7.65 5.44 -7.81
N VAL A 155 -8.33 5.83 -6.74
CA VAL A 155 -9.60 5.24 -6.32
C VAL A 155 -10.59 6.37 -6.07
N GLU A 156 -11.72 6.30 -6.76
CA GLU A 156 -12.82 7.23 -6.64
C GLU A 156 -13.82 6.74 -5.59
N PHE A 157 -14.14 7.62 -4.66
CA PHE A 157 -15.06 7.41 -3.57
C PHE A 157 -16.28 8.29 -3.76
N ARG A 158 -17.45 7.69 -3.61
CA ARG A 158 -18.72 8.40 -3.67
C ARG A 158 -19.56 8.01 -2.46
N ASN A 159 -20.21 9.01 -1.87
CA ASN A 159 -21.19 8.73 -0.85
C ASN A 159 -22.50 8.29 -1.53
N MET A 160 -22.99 7.09 -1.17
CA MET A 160 -24.28 6.56 -1.65
C MET A 160 -25.47 7.11 -0.85
N ASP A 161 -25.27 8.06 0.06
CA ASP A 161 -26.31 8.90 0.66
C ASP A 161 -26.92 9.86 -0.38
N ASN A 162 -27.62 9.32 -1.37
CA ASN A 162 -28.65 10.01 -2.14
C ASN A 162 -29.67 8.97 -2.61
N VAL A 163 -30.38 8.39 -1.64
CA VAL A 163 -31.69 7.80 -1.88
C VAL A 163 -32.70 8.89 -1.51
N GLU A 164 -33.11 9.67 -2.51
CA GLU A 164 -34.42 10.33 -2.50
C GLU A 164 -35.50 9.30 -2.85
#